data_AF-A0A956U1V5-F1
#
_entry.id   AF-A0A956U1V5-F1
#
_cell.length_a   1.000
_cell.length_b   1.000
_cell.length_c   1.000
_cell.angle_alpha   90.00
_cell.angle_beta   90.00
_cell.angle_gamma   90.00
#
_symmetry.space_group_name_H-M   'P 1'
#
loop_
_entity.id
_entity.type
_entity.pdbx_description
1 polymer ?
#
loop_
_entity_poly.entity_id
_entity_poly.type
_entity_poly.pdbx_seq_one_letter_code
_entity_poly.pdbx_strand_id
1 'polypeptide(L)'
;VINSRSCSSCSRGACISAISFGSACSYQLPATLAVFSAAGMAYLTPYYLILLAATTLIYLRITVPRESRLKTNRLKLTGRVFLQWPRPKDIWRESWYVIKQFFVLALPVFFLICIAAALMEWSGLLGFLGEALAPIMSLFHLPWQAAPALILGSIRKDGIAIGLLNGETDSLKAPLGGPVEVLTVVYLAGVLLPCLVTSLTVARETSTKFALGMMAKQAAAASCFALLIAWGGYGIMKLI
;
A
#
# COMPACT_ATOMS: atom_id res chain seq x y z
N VAL A 1 -11.00 -25.10 -11.14
CA VAL A 1 -10.09 -23.93 -11.25
C VAL A 1 -8.63 -24.28 -10.87
N ILE A 2 -8.13 -25.49 -11.17
CA ILE A 2 -6.83 -25.98 -10.66
C ILE A 2 -5.75 -25.99 -11.76
N ASN A 3 -6.15 -26.06 -13.04
CA ASN A 3 -5.24 -26.27 -14.18
C ASN A 3 -4.51 -25.01 -14.68
N SER A 4 -4.80 -23.81 -14.14
CA SER A 4 -4.07 -22.57 -14.45
C SER A 4 -2.86 -22.33 -13.53
N ARG A 5 -2.69 -23.14 -12.47
CA ARG A 5 -1.62 -22.93 -11.48
C ARG A 5 -0.21 -23.12 -12.08
N SER A 6 -0.05 -23.99 -13.07
CA SER A 6 1.26 -24.42 -13.58
C SER A 6 1.92 -23.46 -14.59
N CYS A 7 1.14 -22.66 -15.33
CA CYS A 7 1.68 -21.70 -16.31
C CYS A 7 2.13 -20.37 -15.71
N SER A 8 1.76 -20.07 -14.46
CA SER A 8 2.06 -18.79 -13.80
C SER A 8 3.32 -18.81 -12.94
N SER A 9 3.93 -19.97 -12.67
CA SER A 9 4.99 -20.06 -11.65
C SER A 9 6.21 -19.16 -11.92
N CYS A 10 6.52 -18.90 -13.20
CA CYS A 10 7.64 -18.05 -13.61
C CYS A 10 7.34 -16.53 -13.47
N SER A 11 6.08 -16.11 -13.57
CA SER A 11 5.65 -14.70 -13.45
C SER A 11 4.92 -14.39 -12.14
N ARG A 12 4.54 -15.40 -11.35
CA ARG A 12 3.76 -15.28 -10.12
C ARG A 12 4.48 -14.41 -9.09
N GLY A 13 5.78 -14.59 -8.91
CA GLY A 13 6.57 -13.78 -7.97
C GLY A 13 6.64 -12.29 -8.37
N ALA A 14 6.79 -12.02 -9.67
CA ALA A 14 6.80 -10.66 -10.22
C ALA A 14 5.42 -10.00 -10.11
N CYS A 15 4.35 -10.75 -10.39
CA CYS A 15 2.97 -10.28 -10.27
C CYS A 15 2.58 -9.99 -8.82
N ILE A 16 2.90 -10.90 -7.89
CA ILE A 16 2.69 -10.67 -6.44
C ILE A 16 3.48 -9.43 -6.00
N SER A 17 4.72 -9.26 -6.45
CA SER A 17 5.53 -8.09 -6.11
C SER A 17 4.96 -6.79 -6.69
N ALA A 18 4.40 -6.84 -7.91
CA ALA A 18 3.73 -5.70 -8.55
C ALA A 18 2.47 -5.28 -7.80
N ILE A 19 1.65 -6.25 -7.41
CA ILE A 19 0.41 -6.02 -6.67
C ILE A 19 0.74 -5.46 -5.28
N SER A 20 1.68 -6.08 -4.56
CA SER A 20 2.04 -5.67 -3.20
C SER A 20 2.73 -4.30 -3.12
N PHE A 21 3.49 -3.89 -4.15
CA PHE A 21 4.17 -2.59 -4.18
C PHE A 21 3.33 -1.49 -4.83
N GLY A 22 2.71 -1.80 -5.97
CA GLY A 22 2.14 -0.79 -6.85
C GLY A 22 0.64 -0.84 -7.06
N SER A 23 -0.04 -1.92 -6.65
CA SER A 23 -1.49 -1.84 -6.54
C SER A 23 -1.82 -1.18 -5.21
N ALA A 24 -2.20 0.10 -5.29
CA ALA A 24 -2.93 0.71 -4.20
C ALA A 24 -4.11 -0.22 -3.90
N CYS A 25 -4.27 -0.63 -2.64
CA CYS A 25 -5.51 -1.27 -2.22
C CYS A 25 -6.64 -0.35 -2.71
N SER A 26 -7.75 -0.86 -3.25
CA SER A 26 -8.82 0.00 -3.80
C SER A 26 -9.28 1.09 -2.81
N TYR A 27 -9.16 0.82 -1.51
CA TYR A 27 -9.46 1.74 -0.42
C TYR A 27 -8.34 2.75 -0.07
N GLN A 28 -7.11 2.51 -0.48
CA GLN A 28 -5.99 3.44 -0.28
C GLN A 28 -6.23 4.75 -1.04
N LEU A 29 -6.71 4.70 -2.29
CA LEU A 29 -7.00 5.91 -3.07
C LEU A 29 -7.97 6.87 -2.36
N PRO A 30 -9.19 6.46 -2.00
CA PRO A 30 -10.12 7.36 -1.32
C PRO A 30 -9.58 7.86 0.03
N ALA A 31 -8.84 7.04 0.79
CA ALA A 31 -8.21 7.49 2.03
C ALA A 31 -7.15 8.58 1.77
N THR A 32 -6.28 8.40 0.78
CA THR A 32 -5.27 9.41 0.42
C THR A 32 -5.89 10.70 -0.13
N LEU A 33 -6.96 10.61 -0.93
CA LEU A 33 -7.73 11.76 -1.38
C LEU A 33 -8.37 12.51 -0.22
N ALA A 34 -8.93 11.80 0.76
CA ALA A 34 -9.51 12.43 1.96
C ALA A 34 -8.43 13.18 2.76
N VAL A 35 -7.24 12.61 2.91
CA VAL A 35 -6.11 13.29 3.58
C VAL A 35 -5.64 14.53 2.81
N PHE A 36 -5.51 14.44 1.49
CA PHE A 36 -5.13 15.60 0.67
C PHE A 36 -6.21 16.69 0.67
N SER A 37 -7.48 16.31 0.70
CA SER A 37 -8.60 17.25 0.83
C SER A 37 -8.60 17.94 2.19
N ALA A 38 -8.43 17.19 3.29
CA ALA A 38 -8.33 17.73 4.64
C ALA A 38 -7.11 18.65 4.81
N ALA A 39 -6.04 18.40 4.05
CA ALA A 39 -4.84 19.26 4.04
C ALA A 39 -5.01 20.51 3.17
N GLY A 40 -6.14 20.72 2.50
CA GLY A 40 -6.35 21.81 1.54
C GLY A 40 -5.49 21.70 0.27
N MET A 41 -4.91 20.52 0.01
CA MET A 41 -3.87 20.29 -0.98
C MET A 41 -4.26 19.21 -2.00
N ALA A 42 -5.51 19.23 -2.46
CA ALA A 42 -6.05 18.24 -3.40
C ALA A 42 -5.26 18.13 -4.72
N TYR A 43 -4.55 19.19 -5.13
CA TYR A 43 -3.69 19.20 -6.31
C TYR A 43 -2.51 18.22 -6.26
N LEU A 44 -2.14 17.71 -5.07
CA LEU A 44 -1.09 16.68 -4.93
C LEU A 44 -1.52 15.28 -5.36
N THR A 45 -2.83 15.03 -5.51
CA THR A 45 -3.36 13.73 -5.93
C THR A 45 -2.74 13.21 -7.24
N PRO A 46 -2.72 13.96 -8.36
CA PRO A 46 -2.08 13.50 -9.59
C PRO A 46 -0.56 13.29 -9.43
N TYR A 47 0.13 14.13 -8.66
CA TYR A 47 1.57 13.95 -8.39
C TYR A 47 1.85 12.67 -7.63
N TYR A 48 1.03 12.37 -6.62
CA TYR A 48 1.08 11.12 -5.88
C TYR A 48 0.89 9.90 -6.80
N LEU A 49 -0.10 9.94 -7.69
CA LEU A 49 -0.36 8.85 -8.65
C LEU A 49 0.81 8.63 -9.62
N ILE A 50 1.39 9.72 -10.15
CA ILE A 50 2.55 9.65 -11.05
C ILE A 50 3.75 9.07 -10.30
N LEU A 51 4.02 9.54 -9.08
CA LEU A 51 5.10 9.01 -8.24
C LEU A 51 4.91 7.53 -7.93
N LEU A 52 3.69 7.12 -7.56
CA LEU A 52 3.39 5.72 -7.26
C LEU A 52 3.57 4.84 -8.51
N ALA A 53 3.10 5.31 -9.68
CA ALA A 53 3.31 4.60 -10.94
C ALA A 53 4.81 4.50 -11.30
N ALA A 54 5.55 5.61 -11.22
CA ALA A 54 6.97 5.65 -11.55
C ALA A 54 7.79 4.74 -10.61
N THR A 55 7.60 4.87 -9.30
CA THR A 55 8.30 4.06 -8.29
C THR A 55 7.96 2.58 -8.42
N THR A 56 6.71 2.24 -8.76
CA THR A 56 6.30 0.85 -9.06
C THR A 56 7.03 0.30 -10.27
N LEU A 57 7.07 1.07 -11.37
CA LEU A 57 7.77 0.65 -12.58
C LEU A 57 9.28 0.46 -12.32
N ILE A 58 9.89 1.38 -11.55
CA ILE A 58 11.30 1.28 -11.17
C ILE A 58 11.53 0.07 -10.26
N TYR A 59 10.71 -0.13 -9.23
CA TYR A 59 10.79 -1.26 -8.31
C TYR A 59 10.68 -2.60 -9.04
N LEU A 60 9.71 -2.72 -9.97
CA LEU A 60 9.58 -3.90 -10.81
C LEU A 60 10.76 -4.06 -11.75
N ARG A 61 11.30 -2.96 -12.29
CA ARG A 61 12.48 -3.02 -13.14
C ARG A 61 13.70 -3.54 -12.38
N ILE A 62 13.84 -3.22 -11.10
CA ILE A 62 14.96 -3.70 -10.26
C ILE A 62 14.72 -5.14 -9.76
N THR A 63 13.51 -5.46 -9.32
CA THR A 63 13.23 -6.70 -8.57
C THR A 63 12.95 -7.91 -9.47
N VAL A 64 12.43 -7.69 -10.68
CA VAL A 64 12.02 -8.77 -11.59
C VAL A 64 13.25 -9.41 -12.27
N PRO A 65 13.46 -10.74 -12.17
CA PRO A 65 14.62 -11.44 -12.72
C PRO A 65 14.65 -11.34 -14.26
N ARG A 66 15.87 -11.21 -14.83
CA ARG A 66 16.09 -11.01 -16.27
C ARG A 66 15.46 -12.10 -17.15
N GLU A 67 15.36 -13.33 -16.63
CA GLU A 67 14.74 -14.47 -17.32
C GLU A 67 13.26 -14.26 -17.67
N SER A 68 12.54 -13.51 -16.84
CA SER A 68 11.13 -13.14 -17.09
C SER A 68 10.98 -11.92 -18.01
N ARG A 69 12.07 -11.21 -18.32
CA ARG A 69 12.11 -10.08 -19.26
C ARG A 69 12.54 -10.46 -20.68
N LEU A 70 13.02 -11.69 -20.88
CA LEU A 70 13.39 -12.18 -22.20
C LEU A 70 12.14 -12.31 -23.08
N LYS A 71 12.15 -11.71 -24.28
CA LYS A 71 11.09 -11.87 -25.30
C LYS A 71 10.86 -13.35 -25.68
N THR A 72 11.84 -14.21 -25.42
CA THR A 72 11.82 -15.65 -25.64
C THR A 72 11.04 -16.42 -24.56
N ASN A 73 10.75 -15.79 -23.41
CA ASN A 73 9.85 -16.33 -22.39
C ASN A 73 8.40 -16.19 -22.88
N ARG A 74 8.08 -16.95 -23.93
CA ARG A 74 6.70 -17.10 -24.39
C ARG A 74 5.96 -17.82 -23.27
N LEU A 75 4.97 -17.15 -22.69
CA LEU A 75 3.93 -17.79 -21.90
C LEU A 75 3.47 -19.02 -22.69
N LYS A 76 3.90 -20.21 -22.27
CA LYS A 76 3.39 -21.45 -22.82
C LYS A 76 1.95 -21.54 -22.35
N LEU A 77 1.00 -20.95 -23.07
CA LEU A 77 -0.41 -21.27 -22.90
C LEU A 77 -0.58 -22.72 -23.35
N THR A 78 -0.34 -23.65 -22.44
CA THR A 78 -0.65 -25.05 -22.66
C THR A 78 -2.17 -25.18 -22.65
N GLY A 79 -2.77 -25.06 -23.82
CA GLY A 79 -4.21 -25.17 -24.04
C GLY A 79 -4.77 -23.99 -24.84
N ARG A 80 -5.60 -24.30 -25.83
CA ARG A 80 -6.42 -23.30 -26.50
C ARG A 80 -7.52 -22.86 -25.53
N VAL A 81 -7.25 -21.81 -24.76
CA VAL A 81 -8.30 -21.15 -23.98
C VAL A 81 -9.04 -20.25 -24.95
N PHE A 82 -10.13 -20.76 -25.53
CA PHE A 82 -11.01 -19.92 -26.33
C PHE A 82 -11.63 -18.88 -25.40
N LEU A 83 -11.51 -17.60 -25.78
CA LEU A 83 -12.15 -16.50 -25.06
C LEU A 83 -13.65 -16.62 -25.28
N GLN A 84 -14.33 -17.30 -24.36
CA GLN A 84 -15.78 -17.44 -24.38
C GLN A 84 -16.39 -16.17 -23.80
N TRP A 85 -17.46 -15.67 -24.44
CA TRP A 85 -18.22 -14.57 -23.87
C TRP A 85 -18.78 -14.99 -22.50
N PRO A 86 -18.51 -14.20 -21.44
CA PRO A 86 -18.95 -14.57 -20.11
C PRO A 86 -20.47 -14.54 -20.06
N ARG A 87 -21.08 -15.62 -19.56
CA ARG A 87 -22.54 -15.69 -19.43
C ARG A 87 -22.96 -14.77 -18.29
N PRO A 88 -23.95 -13.87 -18.50
CA PRO A 88 -24.34 -12.89 -17.48
C PRO A 88 -24.81 -13.53 -16.17
N LYS A 89 -25.37 -14.75 -16.24
CA LYS A 89 -25.78 -15.52 -15.05
C LYS A 89 -24.58 -15.92 -14.18
N ASP A 90 -23.47 -16.29 -14.80
CA ASP A 90 -22.25 -16.71 -14.09
C ASP A 90 -21.54 -15.49 -13.50
N ILE A 91 -21.53 -14.35 -14.23
CA ILE A 91 -21.05 -13.07 -13.71
C ILE A 91 -21.84 -12.68 -12.45
N TRP A 92 -23.18 -12.69 -12.53
CA TRP A 92 -24.03 -12.33 -11.40
C TRP A 92 -23.82 -13.24 -10.19
N ARG A 93 -23.72 -14.56 -10.41
CA ARG A 93 -23.50 -15.53 -9.33
C ARG A 93 -22.17 -15.29 -8.62
N GLU A 94 -21.10 -15.04 -9.38
CA GLU A 94 -19.79 -14.76 -8.79
C GLU A 94 -19.74 -13.39 -8.11
N SER A 95 -20.31 -12.35 -8.72
CA SER A 95 -20.44 -11.04 -8.08
C SER A 95 -21.19 -11.15 -6.74
N TRP A 96 -22.29 -11.91 -6.71
CA TRP A 96 -23.07 -12.11 -5.48
C TRP A 96 -22.30 -12.87 -4.41
N TYR A 97 -21.53 -13.89 -4.81
CA TYR A 97 -20.67 -14.62 -3.88
C TYR A 97 -19.58 -13.71 -3.27
N VAL A 98 -18.95 -12.87 -4.08
CA VAL A 98 -17.95 -11.89 -3.63
C VAL A 98 -18.57 -10.87 -2.66
N ILE A 99 -19.76 -10.35 -2.97
CA ILE A 99 -20.49 -9.43 -2.07
C ILE A 99 -20.78 -10.12 -0.73
N LYS A 100 -21.30 -11.35 -0.76
CA LYS A 100 -21.58 -12.11 0.47
C LYS A 100 -20.32 -12.35 1.29
N GLN A 101 -19.20 -12.72 0.65
CA GLN A 101 -17.92 -12.88 1.33
C GLN A 101 -17.39 -11.58 1.93
N PHE A 102 -17.60 -10.44 1.26
CA PHE A 102 -17.22 -9.14 1.80
C PHE A 102 -17.95 -8.84 3.11
N PHE A 103 -19.26 -9.04 3.16
CA PHE A 103 -20.06 -8.81 4.38
C PHE A 103 -19.75 -9.80 5.50
N VAL A 104 -19.54 -11.07 5.19
CA VAL A 104 -19.33 -12.12 6.21
C VAL A 104 -17.90 -12.15 6.74
N LEU A 105 -16.91 -11.77 5.92
CA LEU A 105 -15.49 -11.89 6.27
C LEU A 105 -14.80 -10.53 6.40
N ALA A 106 -14.90 -9.66 5.39
CA ALA A 106 -14.10 -8.42 5.35
C ALA A 106 -14.62 -7.37 6.33
N LEU A 107 -15.94 -7.20 6.44
CA LEU A 107 -16.59 -6.22 7.32
C LEU A 107 -16.33 -6.49 8.80
N PRO A 108 -16.51 -7.72 9.35
CA PRO A 108 -16.23 -7.96 10.77
C PRO A 108 -14.75 -7.84 11.12
N VAL A 109 -13.85 -8.26 10.22
CA VAL A 109 -12.40 -8.06 10.42
C VAL A 109 -12.06 -6.57 10.44
N PHE A 110 -12.65 -5.76 9.56
CA PHE A 110 -12.48 -4.31 9.57
C PHE A 110 -12.96 -3.71 10.89
N PHE A 111 -14.17 -4.07 11.33
CA PHE A 111 -14.75 -3.58 12.58
C PHE A 111 -13.86 -3.91 13.79
N LEU A 112 -13.35 -5.13 13.87
CA LEU A 112 -12.42 -5.55 14.93
C LEU A 112 -11.10 -4.75 14.91
N ILE A 113 -10.50 -4.55 13.73
CA ILE A 113 -9.27 -3.76 13.61
C ILE A 113 -9.50 -2.31 14.02
N CYS A 114 -10.66 -1.72 13.66
CA CYS A 114 -11.02 -0.37 14.07
C CYS A 114 -11.21 -0.25 15.59
N ILE A 115 -11.89 -1.20 16.23
CA ILE A 115 -12.03 -1.22 17.69
C ILE A 115 -10.65 -1.36 18.35
N ALA A 116 -9.82 -2.28 17.87
CA ALA A 116 -8.48 -2.47 18.40
C ALA A 116 -7.64 -1.19 18.24
N ALA A 117 -7.68 -0.53 17.08
CA ALA A 117 -6.98 0.74 16.84
C ALA A 117 -7.49 1.85 17.77
N ALA A 118 -8.80 1.97 17.97
CA ALA A 118 -9.39 2.96 18.87
C ALA A 118 -8.96 2.72 20.34
N LEU A 119 -8.92 1.47 20.79
CA LEU A 119 -8.41 1.12 22.13
C LEU A 119 -6.90 1.41 22.27
N MET A 120 -6.15 1.20 21.20
CA MET A 120 -4.70 1.43 21.16
C MET A 120 -4.37 2.93 21.14
N GLU A 121 -5.23 3.74 20.51
CA GLU A 121 -5.18 5.21 20.56
C GLU A 121 -5.60 5.71 21.95
N TRP A 122 -6.68 5.18 22.52
CA TRP A 122 -7.14 5.55 23.87
C TRP A 122 -6.14 5.21 24.97
N SER A 123 -5.41 4.09 24.84
CA SER A 123 -4.36 3.71 25.79
C SER A 123 -3.07 4.55 25.66
N GLY A 124 -2.96 5.44 24.67
CA GLY A 124 -1.76 6.23 24.41
C GLY A 124 -0.59 5.43 23.84
N LEU A 125 -0.77 4.13 23.57
CA LEU A 125 0.29 3.24 23.09
C LEU A 125 0.83 3.69 21.72
N LEU A 126 -0.02 4.24 20.85
CA LEU A 126 0.39 4.82 19.57
C LEU A 126 1.31 6.04 19.75
N GLY A 127 1.09 6.84 20.80
CA GLY A 127 1.94 7.98 21.14
C GLY A 127 3.33 7.51 21.59
N PHE A 128 3.38 6.53 22.49
CA PHE A 128 4.63 5.93 22.96
C PHE A 128 5.43 5.28 21.82
N LEU A 129 4.76 4.53 20.94
CA LEU A 129 5.38 3.99 19.72
C LEU A 129 5.87 5.11 18.79
N GLY A 130 5.14 6.22 18.72
CA GLY A 130 5.53 7.40 17.95
C GLY A 130 6.82 8.05 18.45
N GLU A 131 6.97 8.19 19.77
CA GLU A 131 8.21 8.67 20.39
C GLU A 131 9.39 7.71 20.15
N ALA A 132 9.14 6.40 20.25
CA ALA A 132 10.16 5.39 19.92
C ALA A 132 10.57 5.41 18.44
N LEU A 133 9.64 5.78 17.54
CA LEU A 133 9.90 5.95 16.11
C LEU A 133 10.42 7.35 15.75
N ALA A 134 10.47 8.30 16.68
CA ALA A 134 10.94 9.67 16.46
C ALA A 134 12.31 9.75 15.75
N PRO A 135 13.36 8.97 16.11
CA PRO A 135 14.64 9.05 15.41
C PRO A 135 14.55 8.60 13.94
N ILE A 136 13.66 7.66 13.64
CA ILE A 136 13.40 7.22 12.27
C ILE A 136 12.63 8.32 11.53
N MET A 137 11.63 8.94 12.17
CA MET A 137 10.86 10.03 11.54
C MET A 137 11.70 11.29 11.29
N SER A 138 12.64 11.62 12.18
CA SER A 138 13.56 12.74 11.98
C SER A 138 14.45 12.54 10.75
N LEU A 139 14.79 11.30 10.40
CA LEU A 139 15.56 11.00 9.18
C LEU A 139 14.80 11.35 7.90
N PHE A 140 13.47 11.28 7.94
CA PHE A 140 12.59 11.62 6.82
C PHE A 140 12.04 13.05 6.91
N HIS A 141 12.50 13.89 7.87
CA HIS A 141 11.97 15.23 8.17
C HIS A 141 10.45 15.24 8.46
N LEU A 142 9.96 14.28 9.24
CA LEU A 142 8.55 14.23 9.62
C LEU A 142 8.31 14.50 11.11
N PRO A 143 7.18 15.16 11.45
CA PRO A 143 6.75 15.32 12.84
C PRO A 143 6.38 13.94 13.44
N TRP A 144 6.72 13.73 14.71
CA TRP A 144 6.44 12.47 15.43
C TRP A 144 4.93 12.18 15.54
N GLN A 145 4.10 13.22 15.46
CA GLN A 145 2.64 13.12 15.43
C GLN A 145 2.09 12.38 14.20
N ALA A 146 2.89 12.20 13.14
CA ALA A 146 2.51 11.42 11.96
C ALA A 146 2.83 9.91 12.08
N ALA A 147 3.52 9.48 13.15
CA ALA A 147 3.83 8.06 13.40
C ALA A 147 2.59 7.14 13.46
N PRO A 148 1.47 7.54 14.10
CA PRO A 148 0.21 6.78 14.08
C PRO A 148 -0.23 6.36 12.68
N ALA A 149 -0.06 7.25 11.69
CA ALA A 149 -0.45 7.00 10.30
C ALA A 149 0.39 5.89 9.64
N LEU A 150 1.70 5.85 9.93
CA LEU A 150 2.58 4.78 9.45
C LEU A 150 2.25 3.45 10.12
N ILE A 151 2.04 3.46 11.44
CA ILE A 151 1.74 2.25 12.22
C ILE A 151 0.40 1.67 11.77
N LEU A 152 -0.67 2.47 11.79
CA LEU A 152 -1.99 2.04 11.36
C LEU A 152 -2.03 1.70 9.87
N GLY A 153 -1.36 2.50 9.03
CA GLY A 153 -1.20 2.25 7.59
C GLY A 153 -0.50 0.92 7.27
N SER A 154 0.40 0.45 8.14
CA SER A 154 1.06 -0.85 7.98
C SER A 154 0.14 -2.03 8.30
N ILE A 155 -0.73 -1.90 9.31
CA ILE A 155 -1.73 -2.90 9.66
C ILE A 155 -2.78 -2.96 8.54
N ARG A 156 -3.29 -1.78 8.16
CA ARG A 156 -4.30 -1.58 7.12
C ARG A 156 -4.14 -0.21 6.49
N LYS A 157 -4.08 -0.12 5.16
CA LYS A 157 -3.84 1.14 4.42
C LYS A 157 -4.88 2.23 4.70
N ASP A 158 -6.11 1.84 5.05
CA ASP A 158 -7.18 2.78 5.44
C ASP A 158 -6.88 3.47 6.77
N GLY A 159 -6.01 2.89 7.60
CA GLY A 159 -5.53 3.45 8.85
C GLY A 159 -4.75 4.76 8.68
N ILE A 160 -4.33 5.10 7.44
CA ILE A 160 -3.76 6.42 7.12
C ILE A 160 -4.78 7.52 7.42
N ALA A 161 -6.06 7.32 7.07
CA ALA A 161 -7.09 8.30 7.35
C ALA A 161 -7.33 8.46 8.86
N ILE A 162 -7.36 7.35 9.62
CA ILE A 162 -7.56 7.37 11.09
C ILE A 162 -6.39 8.04 11.81
N GLY A 163 -5.16 7.81 11.32
CA GLY A 163 -3.94 8.36 11.91
C GLY A 163 -3.67 9.83 11.58
N LEU A 164 -4.25 10.37 10.49
CA LEU A 164 -3.99 11.74 10.03
C LEU A 164 -5.18 12.69 10.12
N LEU A 165 -6.42 12.22 9.96
CA LEU A 165 -7.60 13.08 10.10
C LEU A 165 -8.01 13.19 11.56
N ASN A 166 -8.36 14.41 11.97
CA ASN A 166 -9.20 14.62 13.15
C ASN A 166 -10.66 14.30 12.81
N GLY A 167 -11.49 14.10 13.85
CA GLY A 167 -12.93 13.83 13.68
C GLY A 167 -13.69 14.89 12.88
N GLU A 168 -13.12 16.09 12.74
CA GLU A 168 -13.51 17.08 11.74
C GLU A 168 -12.66 16.92 10.47
N THR A 169 -13.34 16.65 9.36
CA THR A 169 -12.77 16.35 8.04
C THR A 169 -11.88 17.45 7.44
N ASP A 170 -11.76 18.60 8.10
CA ASP A 170 -10.99 19.78 7.67
C ASP A 170 -9.69 20.01 8.47
N SER A 171 -9.35 19.15 9.43
CA SER A 171 -8.11 19.34 10.20
C SER A 171 -7.25 18.07 10.31
N LEU A 172 -5.93 18.24 10.14
CA LEU A 172 -4.96 17.18 10.35
C LEU A 172 -4.55 17.07 11.83
N LYS A 173 -4.40 15.84 12.32
CA LYS A 173 -3.87 15.52 13.66
C LYS A 173 -2.42 15.99 13.85
N ALA A 174 -1.66 16.03 12.76
CA ALA A 174 -0.24 16.38 12.78
C ALA A 174 -0.03 17.75 12.11
N PRO A 175 0.88 18.59 12.64
CA PRO A 175 1.20 19.90 12.07
C PRO A 175 2.11 19.70 10.84
N LEU A 176 1.54 19.21 9.74
CA LEU A 176 2.24 19.14 8.46
C LEU A 176 2.14 20.50 7.77
N GLY A 177 3.25 21.24 7.79
CA GLY A 177 3.32 22.60 7.27
C GLY A 177 3.64 22.65 5.77
N GLY A 178 4.18 21.56 5.20
CA GLY A 178 4.64 21.53 3.81
C GLY A 178 3.93 20.50 2.91
N PRO A 179 3.72 20.80 1.61
CA PRO A 179 3.17 19.84 0.64
C PRO A 179 4.05 18.58 0.49
N VAL A 180 5.36 18.73 0.64
CA VAL A 180 6.34 17.63 0.57
C VAL A 180 6.20 16.70 1.79
N GLU A 181 5.91 17.24 2.97
CA GLU A 181 5.73 16.44 4.19
C GLU A 181 4.49 15.56 4.07
N VAL A 182 3.35 16.14 3.63
CA VAL A 182 2.10 15.39 3.45
C VAL A 182 2.26 14.31 2.39
N LEU A 183 2.90 14.64 1.26
CA LEU A 183 3.20 13.67 0.21
C LEU A 183 4.08 12.53 0.73
N THR A 184 5.10 12.85 1.52
CA THR A 184 6.06 11.87 2.07
C THR A 184 5.38 10.97 3.10
N VAL A 185 4.55 11.48 4.02
CA VAL A 185 3.79 10.63 4.96
C VAL A 185 2.91 9.66 4.19
N VAL A 186 2.10 10.18 3.27
CA VAL A 186 1.07 9.41 2.57
C VAL A 186 1.71 8.35 1.67
N TYR A 187 2.83 8.71 1.02
CA TYR A 187 3.63 7.77 0.24
C TYR A 187 4.28 6.71 1.12
N LEU A 188 4.93 7.10 2.22
CA LEU A 188 5.61 6.17 3.12
C LEU A 188 4.61 5.21 3.78
N ALA A 189 3.55 5.73 4.40
CA ALA A 189 2.49 4.90 4.99
C ALA A 189 1.78 4.02 3.94
N GLY A 190 1.67 4.52 2.70
CA GLY A 190 1.09 3.81 1.56
C GLY A 190 1.96 2.68 1.01
N VAL A 191 3.29 2.81 0.98
CA VAL A 191 4.18 1.92 0.22
C VAL A 191 5.14 1.10 1.09
N LEU A 192 5.38 1.49 2.35
CA LEU A 192 6.37 0.88 3.25
C LEU A 192 6.22 -0.65 3.39
N LEU A 193 4.99 -1.12 3.61
CA LEU A 193 4.68 -2.54 3.80
C LEU A 193 3.40 -2.92 3.06
N PRO A 194 3.28 -4.15 2.53
CA PRO A 194 2.00 -4.70 2.14
C PRO A 194 1.15 -4.89 3.41
N CYS A 195 -0.16 -4.62 3.34
CA CYS A 195 -1.01 -4.70 4.53
C CYS A 195 -1.00 -6.11 5.14
N LEU A 196 -1.22 -6.21 6.45
CA LEU A 196 -1.08 -7.47 7.20
C LEU A 196 -1.88 -8.64 6.58
N VAL A 197 -3.08 -8.36 6.09
CA VAL A 197 -3.92 -9.38 5.44
C VAL A 197 -3.29 -9.89 4.14
N THR A 198 -2.72 -8.99 3.33
CA THR A 198 -2.03 -9.38 2.09
C THR A 198 -0.75 -10.16 2.38
N SER A 199 0.04 -9.76 3.38
CA SER A 199 1.26 -10.49 3.73
C SER A 199 0.95 -11.90 4.23
N LEU A 200 -0.08 -12.05 5.08
CA LEU A 200 -0.56 -13.35 5.56
C LEU A 200 -1.07 -14.23 4.42
N THR A 201 -1.83 -13.66 3.49
CA THR A 201 -2.35 -14.40 2.33
C THR A 201 -1.22 -14.87 1.42
N VAL A 202 -0.25 -14.00 1.12
CA VAL A 202 0.94 -14.34 0.32
C VAL A 202 1.80 -15.40 1.02
N ALA A 203 1.99 -15.28 2.34
CA ALA A 203 2.75 -16.24 3.14
C ALA A 203 2.11 -17.64 3.13
N ARG A 204 0.77 -17.71 3.20
CA ARG A 204 0.02 -18.97 3.09
C ARG A 204 0.03 -19.58 1.69
N GLU A 205 0.00 -18.75 0.65
CA GLU A 205 -0.12 -19.19 -0.74
C GLU A 205 1.20 -19.54 -1.44
N THR A 206 2.34 -19.05 -0.93
CA THR A 206 3.66 -19.28 -1.55
C THR A 206 4.65 -19.87 -0.55
N SER A 207 5.21 -19.04 0.32
CA SER A 207 5.97 -19.44 1.49
C SER A 207 6.23 -18.22 2.39
N THR A 208 6.40 -18.44 3.68
CA THR A 208 6.77 -17.39 4.64
C THR A 208 8.11 -16.76 4.30
N LYS A 209 9.10 -17.54 3.85
CA LYS A 209 10.42 -17.04 3.43
C LYS A 209 10.32 -16.10 2.23
N PHE A 210 9.50 -16.45 1.23
CA PHE A 210 9.27 -15.59 0.07
C PHE A 210 8.56 -14.29 0.48
N ALA A 211 7.53 -14.38 1.32
CA ALA A 211 6.80 -13.22 1.83
C ALA A 211 7.71 -12.25 2.61
N LEU A 212 8.51 -12.76 3.55
CA LEU A 212 9.49 -11.96 4.31
C LEU A 212 10.54 -11.31 3.43
N GLY A 213 11.12 -12.06 2.48
CA GLY A 213 12.11 -11.51 1.54
C GLY A 213 11.52 -10.43 0.64
N MET A 214 10.25 -10.57 0.25
CA MET A 214 9.53 -9.58 -0.55
C MET A 214 9.20 -8.32 0.26
N MET A 215 8.76 -8.47 1.52
CA MET A 215 8.51 -7.36 2.44
C MET A 215 9.78 -6.57 2.75
N ALA A 216 10.91 -7.25 2.97
CA ALA A 216 12.19 -6.59 3.24
C ALA A 216 12.66 -5.75 2.04
N LYS A 217 12.54 -6.29 0.80
CA LYS A 217 12.87 -5.55 -0.43
C LYS A 217 11.95 -4.35 -0.65
N GLN A 218 10.65 -4.52 -0.38
CA GLN A 218 9.69 -3.43 -0.47
C GLN A 218 9.97 -2.33 0.54
N ALA A 219 10.20 -2.68 1.81
CA ALA A 219 10.52 -1.71 2.85
C ALA A 219 11.81 -0.94 2.52
N ALA A 220 12.86 -1.64 2.06
CA ALA A 220 14.10 -0.99 1.64
C ALA A 220 13.90 -0.04 0.44
N ALA A 221 13.16 -0.47 -0.58
CA ALA A 221 12.87 0.38 -1.74
C ALA A 221 11.98 1.58 -1.38
N ALA A 222 10.95 1.36 -0.56
CA ALA A 222 10.04 2.39 -0.09
C ALA A 222 10.80 3.45 0.74
N SER A 223 11.65 3.03 1.67
CA SER A 223 12.51 3.93 2.44
C SER A 223 13.46 4.72 1.54
N CYS A 224 14.09 4.08 0.56
CA CYS A 224 14.97 4.76 -0.38
C CYS A 224 14.22 5.83 -1.21
N PHE A 225 13.06 5.49 -1.78
CA PHE A 225 12.26 6.45 -2.52
C PHE A 225 11.69 7.56 -1.64
N ALA A 226 11.27 7.25 -0.43
CA ALA A 226 10.78 8.26 0.52
C ALA A 226 11.89 9.23 0.94
N LEU A 227 13.14 8.75 1.14
CA LEU A 227 14.29 9.62 1.38
C LEU A 227 14.55 10.54 0.18
N LEU A 228 14.52 10.00 -1.05
CA LEU A 228 14.69 10.80 -2.26
C LEU A 228 13.60 11.87 -2.41
N ILE A 229 12.35 11.56 -2.07
CA ILE A 229 11.24 12.51 -2.13
C ILE A 229 11.38 13.57 -1.02
N ALA A 230 11.68 13.17 0.22
CA ALA A 230 11.82 14.07 1.36
C ALA A 230 12.99 15.05 1.15
N TRP A 231 14.17 14.52 0.82
CA TRP A 231 15.37 15.34 0.60
C TRP A 231 15.35 16.09 -0.72
N GLY A 232 14.79 15.49 -1.79
CA GLY A 232 14.61 16.16 -3.07
C GLY A 232 13.65 17.35 -2.97
N GLY A 233 12.53 17.17 -2.26
CA GLY A 233 11.58 18.25 -2.01
C GLY A 233 12.14 19.36 -1.10
N TYR A 234 12.91 18.99 -0.08
CA TYR A 234 13.60 19.97 0.78
C TYR A 234 14.68 20.74 0.02
N GLY A 235 15.44 20.06 -0.85
CA GLY A 235 16.45 20.69 -1.71
C GLY A 235 15.85 21.68 -2.70
N ILE A 236 14.68 21.37 -3.28
CA ILE A 236 13.95 22.27 -4.18
C ILE A 236 13.39 23.47 -3.42
N MET A 237 12.84 23.28 -2.22
CA MET A 237 12.35 24.38 -1.38
C MET A 237 13.45 25.29 -0.86
N LYS A 238 14.71 24.83 -0.77
CA LYS A 238 15.85 25.67 -0.39
C LYS A 238 16.42 26.48 -1.56
N LEU A 239 16.05 26.14 -2.79
CA LEU A 239 16.58 26.75 -4.03
C LEU A 239 15.63 27.79 -4.63
N ILE A 240 14.36 27.79 -4.20
CA ILE A 240 13.32 28.80 -4.45
C ILE A 240 13.32 29.78 -3.27
#